data_AF-A0A7Y5ZIK0-F1
#
_entry.id   AF-A0A7Y5ZIK0-F1
#
_cell.length_a   1.000
_cell.length_b   1.000
_cell.length_c   1.000
_cell.angle_alpha   90.00
_cell.angle_beta   90.00
_cell.angle_gamma   90.00
#
_symmetry.space_group_name_H-M   'P 1'
#
loop_
_entity.id
_entity.type
_entity.pdbx_description
1 polymer ?
#
loop_
_entity_poly.entity_id
_entity_poly.type
_entity_poly.pdbx_seq_one_letter_code
_entity_poly.pdbx_strand_id
1 'polypeptide(L)'
;MAVLENIESGRKADLSISQLLNIASGLGVPVSMLLAPMARPEAELDLPNLSGHFDGMTAAEFDCWLSATPLSSYRPRLAAERGDIDVLNSLRELGTLRRELERLGVVLGVQSASGDPDFAGSNDEVRERIGRLTQEVGRVVELLASAGISGGSASAS
;
A
#
# COMPACT_ATOMS: atom_id res chain seq x y z
N MET A 1 13.79 9.31 31.94
CA MET A 1 14.44 10.45 31.29
C MET A 1 15.45 9.88 30.31
N ALA A 2 15.16 10.01 29.01
CA ALA A 2 16.07 9.85 27.86
C ALA A 2 16.77 8.46 27.74
N VAL A 3 17.18 7.90 26.59
CA VAL A 3 17.52 8.38 25.25
C VAL A 3 17.38 7.10 24.38
N LEU A 4 16.49 6.97 23.39
CA LEU A 4 16.72 7.33 21.98
C LEU A 4 18.13 7.08 21.41
N GLU A 5 18.82 6.00 21.81
CA GLU A 5 20.19 5.71 21.31
C GLU A 5 20.44 4.28 20.79
N ASN A 6 19.40 3.47 20.56
CA ASN A 6 19.57 2.05 20.20
C ASN A 6 19.19 1.68 18.75
N ILE A 7 19.10 2.65 17.83
CA ILE A 7 18.66 2.41 16.44
C ILE A 7 19.84 2.22 15.45
N GLU A 8 21.11 2.37 15.88
CA GLU A 8 22.27 2.39 14.98
C GLU A 8 23.32 1.27 15.16
N SER A 9 23.06 0.22 15.95
CA SER A 9 24.03 -0.87 16.15
C SER A 9 23.48 -2.22 15.71
N GLY A 10 23.93 -2.71 14.56
CA GLY A 10 23.49 -3.96 13.94
C GLY A 10 23.80 -5.24 14.74
N ARG A 11 22.98 -5.55 15.75
CA ARG A 11 22.86 -6.89 16.34
C ARG A 11 21.44 -7.22 16.78
N LYS A 12 20.85 -8.21 16.10
CA LYS A 12 20.03 -9.31 16.65
C LYS A 12 19.38 -9.04 18.02
N ALA A 13 18.26 -8.33 18.03
CA ALA A 13 17.19 -8.73 18.92
C ALA A 13 16.20 -9.48 18.04
N ASP A 14 16.22 -10.81 18.10
CA ASP A 14 15.17 -11.63 17.51
C ASP A 14 13.88 -11.28 18.27
N LEU A 15 13.15 -10.28 17.78
CA LEU A 15 11.85 -9.91 18.31
C LEU A 15 10.94 -11.11 18.07
N SER A 16 10.49 -11.77 19.15
CA SER A 16 9.55 -12.87 19.00
C SER A 16 8.25 -12.36 18.39
N ILE A 17 7.59 -13.19 17.58
CA ILE A 17 6.28 -12.84 16.99
C ILE A 17 5.29 -12.46 18.09
N SER A 18 5.32 -13.13 19.24
CA SER A 18 4.48 -12.78 20.39
C SER A 18 4.75 -11.37 20.93
N GLN A 19 6.02 -10.93 20.99
CA GLN A 19 6.37 -9.57 21.39
C GLN A 19 5.91 -8.54 20.36
N LEU A 20 6.13 -8.81 19.07
CA LEU A 20 5.65 -7.96 17.98
C LEU A 20 4.13 -7.76 18.06
N LEU A 21 3.37 -8.85 18.23
CA LEU A 21 1.91 -8.81 18.34
C LEU A 21 1.44 -8.08 19.61
N ASN A 22 2.11 -8.28 20.75
CA ASN A 22 1.78 -7.58 21.99
C ASN A 22 2.08 -6.08 21.91
N ILE A 23 3.17 -5.69 21.23
CA ILE A 23 3.50 -4.27 21.00
C ILE A 23 2.45 -3.64 20.09
N ALA A 24 2.12 -4.29 18.96
CA ALA A 24 1.07 -3.83 18.04
C ALA A 24 -0.27 -3.66 18.77
N SER A 25 -0.67 -4.68 19.52
CA SER A 25 -1.90 -4.65 20.31
C SER A 25 -1.88 -3.60 21.42
N GLY A 26 -0.75 -3.37 22.09
CA GLY A 26 -0.61 -2.38 23.15
C GLY A 26 -0.63 -0.94 22.63
N LEU A 27 -0.14 -0.73 21.41
CA LEU A 27 -0.16 0.55 20.71
C LEU A 27 -1.47 0.80 19.95
N GLY A 28 -2.29 -0.23 19.74
CA GLY A 28 -3.54 -0.12 18.98
C GLY A 28 -3.32 0.02 17.47
N VAL A 29 -2.16 -0.42 16.95
CA VAL A 29 -1.79 -0.27 15.54
C VAL A 29 -1.68 -1.64 14.85
N PRO A 30 -1.87 -1.71 13.52
CA PRO A 30 -1.62 -2.95 12.77
C PRO A 30 -0.15 -3.31 12.78
N VAL A 31 0.13 -4.61 12.62
CA VAL A 31 1.50 -5.12 12.59
C VAL A 31 2.31 -4.53 11.43
N SER A 32 1.68 -4.27 10.28
CA SER A 32 2.33 -3.62 9.14
C SER A 32 2.90 -2.23 9.46
N MET A 33 2.25 -1.45 10.34
CA MET A 33 2.77 -0.15 10.78
C MET A 33 4.06 -0.25 11.61
N LEU A 34 4.33 -1.40 12.23
CA LEU A 34 5.59 -1.64 12.95
C LEU A 34 6.69 -2.20 12.05
N LEU A 35 6.31 -2.81 10.93
CA LEU A 35 7.22 -3.53 10.05
C LEU A 35 7.66 -2.72 8.84
N ALA A 36 6.85 -1.77 8.37
CA ALA A 36 7.16 -1.03 7.15
C ALA A 36 6.84 0.46 7.32
N PRO A 37 7.54 1.34 6.58
CA PRO A 37 7.44 2.78 6.74
C PRO A 37 6.13 3.32 6.14
N MET A 38 4.99 3.08 6.80
CA MET A 38 3.66 3.49 6.32
C MET A 38 3.48 5.01 6.14
N ALA A 39 4.34 5.82 6.78
CA ALA A 39 4.42 7.27 6.53
C ALA A 39 4.94 7.61 5.12
N ARG A 40 5.54 6.65 4.41
CA ARG A 40 6.02 6.74 3.02
C ARG A 40 5.56 5.49 2.26
N PRO A 41 4.27 5.41 1.90
CA PRO A 41 3.67 4.19 1.33
C PRO A 41 4.34 3.72 0.03
N GLU A 42 4.94 4.65 -0.73
CA GLU A 42 5.68 4.38 -1.97
C GLU A 42 7.15 3.98 -1.74
N ALA A 43 7.66 4.11 -0.51
CA ALA A 43 9.01 3.69 -0.21
C ALA A 43 9.10 2.16 -0.29
N GLU A 44 10.17 1.68 -0.88
CA GLU A 44 10.50 0.26 -0.89
C GLU A 44 10.69 -0.27 0.53
N LEU A 45 10.34 -1.53 0.72
CA LEU A 45 10.55 -2.27 1.96
C LEU A 45 12.03 -2.33 2.31
N ASP A 46 12.37 -1.77 3.46
CA ASP A 46 13.69 -1.89 4.07
C ASP A 46 13.64 -2.87 5.25
N LEU A 47 13.31 -4.14 4.94
CA LEU A 47 13.23 -5.22 5.93
C LEU A 47 14.33 -6.26 5.68
N PRO A 48 15.27 -6.46 6.62
CA PRO A 48 16.36 -7.40 6.43
C PRO A 48 15.88 -8.86 6.52
N ASN A 49 16.57 -9.74 5.79
CA ASN A 49 16.32 -11.19 5.76
C ASN A 49 14.97 -11.63 5.17
N LEU A 50 14.36 -10.79 4.34
CA LEU A 50 13.25 -11.23 3.49
C LEU A 50 13.76 -12.03 2.28
N SER A 51 12.92 -12.93 1.77
CA SER A 51 13.18 -13.60 0.49
C SER A 51 13.07 -12.60 -0.66
N GLY A 52 13.74 -12.86 -1.79
CA GLY A 52 13.69 -11.99 -2.98
C GLY A 52 12.30 -11.74 -3.58
N HIS A 53 11.26 -12.43 -3.11
CA HIS A 53 9.86 -12.12 -3.45
C HIS A 53 9.39 -10.74 -2.96
N PHE A 54 10.10 -10.12 -2.03
CA PHE A 54 9.78 -8.79 -1.49
C PHE A 54 10.67 -7.69 -2.07
N ASP A 55 11.58 -8.02 -3.00
CA ASP A 55 12.48 -7.05 -3.61
C ASP A 55 11.68 -6.02 -4.42
N GLY A 56 11.92 -4.73 -4.17
CA GLY A 56 11.20 -3.63 -4.81
C GLY A 56 9.74 -3.48 -4.38
N MET A 57 9.24 -4.31 -3.46
CA MET A 57 7.88 -4.20 -2.96
C MET A 57 7.76 -2.95 -2.07
N THR A 58 6.78 -2.11 -2.36
CA THR A 58 6.52 -0.89 -1.59
C THR A 58 5.85 -1.22 -0.25
N ALA A 59 5.96 -0.29 0.71
CA ALA A 59 5.29 -0.42 2.00
C ALA A 59 3.77 -0.63 1.85
N ALA A 60 3.11 0.06 0.92
CA ALA A 60 1.68 -0.12 0.66
C ALA A 60 1.34 -1.50 0.10
N GLU A 61 2.17 -2.03 -0.82
CA GLU A 61 1.98 -3.37 -1.37
C GLU A 61 2.18 -4.46 -0.31
N PHE A 62 3.14 -4.26 0.60
CA PHE A 62 3.38 -5.14 1.72
C PHE A 62 2.22 -5.16 2.71
N ASP A 63 1.65 -3.99 3.06
CA ASP A 63 0.44 -3.95 3.88
C ASP A 63 -0.69 -4.72 3.20
N CYS A 64 -0.93 -4.48 1.91
CA CYS A 64 -1.96 -5.19 1.16
C CYS A 64 -1.76 -6.70 1.17
N TRP A 65 -0.52 -7.17 1.00
CA TRP A 65 -0.17 -8.59 1.06
C TRP A 65 -0.39 -9.17 2.46
N LEU A 66 0.10 -8.50 3.51
CA LEU A 66 0.00 -8.95 4.90
C LEU A 66 -1.45 -8.96 5.40
N SER A 67 -2.24 -7.98 4.94
CA SER A 67 -3.63 -7.77 5.34
C SER A 67 -4.65 -8.40 4.40
N ALA A 68 -4.22 -9.21 3.42
CA ALA A 68 -5.06 -9.88 2.40
C ALA A 68 -6.09 -10.88 2.98
N THR A 69 -6.47 -10.76 4.25
CA THR A 69 -7.64 -11.40 4.83
C THR A 69 -8.82 -10.42 4.75
N PRO A 70 -9.88 -10.72 3.96
CA PRO A 70 -11.00 -9.80 3.75
C PRO A 70 -11.84 -9.48 5.00
N LEU A 71 -11.61 -10.18 6.11
CA LEU A 71 -12.46 -10.18 7.30
C LEU A 71 -11.61 -10.36 8.57
N SER A 72 -10.88 -9.32 8.98
CA SER A 72 -10.49 -9.23 10.38
C SER A 72 -11.76 -8.98 11.20
N SER A 73 -12.16 -9.94 12.03
CA SER A 73 -13.33 -9.84 12.93
C SER A 73 -13.15 -8.79 14.05
N TYR A 74 -12.03 -8.06 14.04
CA TYR A 74 -11.76 -6.99 14.98
C TYR A 74 -12.71 -5.81 14.74
N ARG A 75 -13.53 -5.50 15.74
CA ARG A 75 -14.37 -4.30 15.74
C ARG A 75 -13.68 -3.19 16.53
N PRO A 76 -13.28 -2.07 15.89
CA PRO A 76 -12.64 -0.97 16.58
C PRO A 76 -13.57 -0.34 17.64
N ARG A 77 -13.03 -0.14 18.83
CA ARG A 77 -13.74 0.38 20.00
C ARG A 77 -13.52 1.89 20.17
N LEU A 78 -12.39 2.40 19.72
CA LEU A 78 -12.02 3.81 19.80
C LEU A 78 -12.25 4.53 18.46
N ALA A 79 -12.46 5.85 18.53
CA ALA A 79 -12.60 6.68 17.33
C ALA A 79 -11.31 6.75 16.52
N ALA A 80 -10.14 6.78 17.20
CA ALA A 80 -8.83 6.78 16.55
C ALA A 80 -8.61 5.50 15.73
N GLU A 81 -8.89 4.32 16.32
CA GLU A 81 -8.79 3.02 15.64
C GLU A 81 -9.65 2.94 14.36
N ARG A 82 -10.83 3.61 14.35
CA ARG A 82 -11.68 3.68 13.14
C ARG A 82 -11.02 4.52 12.06
N GLY A 83 -10.46 5.67 12.43
CA GLY A 83 -9.71 6.52 11.50
C GLY A 83 -8.53 5.76 10.88
N ASP A 84 -7.76 5.05 11.69
CA ASP A 84 -6.61 4.26 11.22
C ASP A 84 -7.06 3.13 10.26
N ILE A 85 -8.16 2.45 10.57
CA ILE A 85 -8.73 1.41 9.71
C ILE A 85 -9.25 1.99 8.39
N ASP A 86 -9.92 3.14 8.41
CA ASP A 86 -10.44 3.80 7.22
C ASP A 86 -9.31 4.27 6.30
N VAL A 87 -8.22 4.78 6.88
CA VAL A 87 -6.99 5.15 6.17
C VAL A 87 -6.35 3.91 5.52
N LEU A 88 -6.22 2.79 6.24
CA LEU A 88 -5.68 1.56 5.69
C LEU A 88 -6.56 0.97 4.58
N ASN A 89 -7.88 1.03 4.72
CA ASN A 89 -8.80 0.60 3.67
C ASN A 89 -8.64 1.46 2.41
N SER A 90 -8.45 2.76 2.58
CA SER A 90 -8.19 3.69 1.47
C SER A 90 -6.84 3.40 0.79
N LEU A 91 -5.79 3.06 1.56
CA LEU A 91 -4.50 2.62 1.02
C LEU A 91 -4.62 1.29 0.22
N ARG A 92 -5.42 0.34 0.72
CA ARG A 92 -5.69 -0.93 0.01
C ARG A 92 -6.47 -0.73 -1.28
N GLU A 93 -7.47 0.14 -1.25
CA GLU A 93 -8.23 0.53 -2.42
C GLU A 93 -7.30 1.16 -3.46
N LEU A 94 -6.44 2.09 -3.05
CA LEU A 94 -5.44 2.71 -3.93
C LEU A 94 -4.52 1.67 -4.58
N GLY A 95 -3.98 0.73 -3.80
CA GLY A 95 -3.14 -0.36 -4.31
C GLY A 95 -3.87 -1.25 -5.33
N THR A 96 -5.15 -1.55 -5.09
CA THR A 96 -5.99 -2.34 -6.00
C THR A 96 -6.25 -1.59 -7.31
N LEU A 97 -6.60 -0.31 -7.22
CA LEU A 97 -6.85 0.54 -8.39
C LEU A 97 -5.60 0.68 -9.26
N ARG A 98 -4.41 0.86 -8.66
CA ARG A 98 -3.15 0.98 -9.39
C ARG A 98 -2.76 -0.30 -10.13
N ARG A 99 -2.87 -1.47 -9.49
CA ARG A 99 -2.61 -2.76 -10.16
C ARG A 99 -3.57 -3.01 -11.32
N GLU A 100 -4.83 -2.61 -11.17
CA GLU A 100 -5.80 -2.72 -12.25
C GLU A 100 -5.51 -1.77 -13.42
N LEU A 101 -5.06 -0.53 -13.14
CA LEU A 101 -4.60 0.40 -14.17
C LEU A 101 -3.41 -0.16 -14.94
N GLU A 102 -2.41 -0.73 -14.24
CA GLU A 102 -1.27 -1.38 -14.87
C GLU A 102 -1.71 -2.53 -15.77
N ARG A 103 -2.57 -3.41 -15.26
CA ARG A 103 -3.13 -4.55 -16.02
C ARG A 103 -3.85 -4.09 -17.28
N LEU A 104 -4.71 -3.08 -17.18
CA LEU A 104 -5.45 -2.54 -18.33
C LEU A 104 -4.53 -1.83 -19.33
N GLY A 105 -3.47 -1.17 -18.86
CA GLY A 105 -2.43 -0.59 -19.71
C GLY A 105 -1.74 -1.64 -20.57
N VAL A 106 -1.39 -2.80 -19.97
CA VAL A 106 -0.83 -3.94 -20.72
C VAL A 106 -1.82 -4.47 -21.76
N VAL A 107 -3.09 -4.67 -21.38
CA VAL A 107 -4.14 -5.16 -22.30
C VAL A 107 -4.31 -4.23 -23.49
N LEU A 108 -4.43 -2.92 -23.25
CA LEU A 108 -4.57 -1.93 -24.30
C LEU A 108 -3.35 -1.90 -25.23
N GLY A 109 -2.14 -2.01 -24.66
CA GLY A 109 -0.89 -2.06 -25.43
C GLY A 109 -0.84 -3.26 -26.37
N VAL A 110 -1.21 -4.45 -25.89
CA VAL A 110 -1.26 -5.68 -26.69
C VAL A 110 -2.30 -5.58 -27.81
N GLN A 111 -3.52 -5.15 -27.48
CA GLN A 111 -4.61 -5.02 -28.46
C GLN A 111 -4.30 -3.97 -29.54
N SER A 112 -3.73 -2.84 -29.14
CA SER A 112 -3.36 -1.76 -30.08
C SER A 112 -2.20 -2.16 -31.00
N ALA A 113 -1.23 -2.94 -30.50
CA ALA A 113 -0.12 -3.45 -31.31
C ALA A 113 -0.55 -4.51 -32.32
N SER A 114 -1.66 -5.22 -32.09
CA SER A 114 -2.20 -6.23 -33.00
C SER A 114 -2.73 -5.64 -34.32
N GLY A 115 -3.13 -4.36 -34.33
CA GLY A 115 -3.68 -3.69 -35.52
C GLY A 115 -5.00 -4.28 -36.04
N ASP A 116 -5.65 -5.16 -35.26
CA ASP A 116 -6.87 -5.85 -35.65
C ASP A 116 -8.09 -4.91 -35.46
N PRO A 117 -8.85 -4.62 -36.53
CA PRO A 117 -10.03 -3.76 -36.46
C PRO A 117 -11.11 -4.29 -35.51
N ASP A 118 -11.15 -5.59 -35.23
CA ASP A 118 -12.13 -6.17 -34.30
C ASP A 118 -11.90 -5.71 -32.85
N PHE A 119 -10.68 -5.27 -32.50
CA PHE A 119 -10.38 -4.70 -31.19
C PHE A 119 -10.69 -3.21 -31.08
N ALA A 120 -11.11 -2.51 -32.14
CA ALA A 120 -11.33 -1.06 -32.08
C ALA A 120 -12.34 -0.66 -31.00
N GLY A 121 -13.49 -1.34 -30.92
CA GLY A 121 -14.50 -1.09 -29.88
C GLY A 121 -14.03 -1.50 -28.47
N SER A 122 -13.33 -2.63 -28.35
CA SER A 122 -12.77 -3.09 -27.07
C SER A 122 -11.70 -2.13 -26.53
N ASN A 123 -10.86 -1.57 -27.41
CA ASN A 123 -9.85 -0.58 -27.05
C ASN A 123 -10.47 0.70 -26.49
N ASP A 124 -11.59 1.16 -27.07
CA ASP A 124 -12.31 2.34 -26.58
C ASP A 124 -12.90 2.09 -25.19
N GLU A 125 -13.50 0.91 -24.96
CA GLU A 125 -14.00 0.52 -23.64
C GLU A 125 -12.88 0.43 -22.59
N VAL A 126 -11.73 -0.14 -22.95
CA VAL A 126 -10.56 -0.24 -22.07
C VAL A 126 -10.01 1.15 -21.74
N ARG A 127 -9.94 2.07 -22.71
CA ARG A 127 -9.52 3.46 -22.47
C ARG A 127 -10.49 4.20 -21.54
N GLU A 128 -11.79 4.02 -21.73
CA GLU A 128 -12.81 4.62 -20.85
C GLU A 128 -12.69 4.08 -19.42
N ARG A 129 -12.47 2.78 -19.28
CA ARG A 129 -12.22 2.11 -17.99
C ARG A 129 -10.97 2.66 -17.30
N ILE A 130 -9.86 2.81 -18.03
CA ILE A 130 -8.62 3.43 -17.54
C ILE A 130 -8.90 4.86 -17.07
N GLY A 131 -9.64 5.65 -17.86
CA GLY A 131 -10.00 7.03 -17.49
C GLY A 131 -10.77 7.11 -16.17
N ARG A 132 -11.78 6.25 -15.99
CA ARG A 132 -12.56 6.18 -14.74
C ARG A 132 -11.71 5.77 -13.54
N LEU A 133 -10.89 4.73 -13.69
CA LEU A 133 -10.01 4.28 -12.61
C LEU A 133 -8.95 5.32 -12.25
N THR A 134 -8.45 6.07 -13.22
CA THR A 134 -7.49 7.17 -12.99
C THR A 134 -8.11 8.29 -12.17
N GLN A 135 -9.38 8.64 -12.46
CA GLN A 135 -10.12 9.63 -11.65
C GLN A 135 -10.32 9.14 -10.21
N GLU A 136 -10.68 7.86 -10.03
CA GLU A 136 -10.87 7.30 -8.69
C GLU A 136 -9.56 7.23 -7.91
N VAL A 137 -8.43 6.88 -8.56
CA VAL A 137 -7.10 6.98 -7.96
C VAL A 137 -6.82 8.40 -7.47
N GLY A 138 -7.10 9.41 -8.29
CA GLY A 138 -6.95 10.81 -7.89
C GLY A 138 -7.78 11.15 -6.65
N ARG A 139 -9.04 10.72 -6.62
CA ARG A 139 -9.96 10.93 -5.49
C ARG A 139 -9.46 10.29 -4.19
N VAL A 140 -8.98 9.04 -4.27
CA VAL A 140 -8.45 8.31 -3.09
C VAL A 140 -7.14 8.92 -2.60
N VAL A 141 -6.27 9.38 -3.51
CA VAL A 141 -5.04 10.10 -3.15
C VAL A 141 -5.35 11.42 -2.43
N GLU A 142 -6.31 12.20 -2.92
CA GLU A 142 -6.74 13.44 -2.24
C GLU A 142 -7.32 13.16 -0.85
N LEU A 143 -8.11 12.10 -0.71
CA LEU A 143 -8.65 11.66 0.57
C LEU A 143 -7.52 11.31 1.56
N LEU A 144 -6.53 10.53 1.12
CA LEU A 144 -5.36 10.16 1.92
C LEU A 144 -4.51 11.37 2.30
N ALA A 145 -4.31 12.32 1.38
CA ALA A 145 -3.60 13.56 1.65
C ALA A 145 -4.31 14.41 2.70
N SER A 146 -5.65 14.47 2.68
CA SER A 146 -6.44 15.16 3.70
C SER A 146 -6.32 14.51 5.10
N ALA A 147 -6.04 13.20 5.13
CA ALA A 147 -5.74 12.46 6.36
C ALA A 147 -4.27 12.57 6.80
N GLY A 148 -3.45 13.37 6.10
CA GLY A 148 -2.03 13.59 6.41
C GLY A 148 -1.08 12.56 5.80
N ILE A 149 -1.56 11.67 4.92
CA ILE A 149 -0.73 10.72 4.17
C ILE A 149 -0.40 11.30 2.79
N SER A 150 0.78 11.89 2.67
CA SER A 150 1.27 12.43 1.40
C SER A 150 2.01 11.34 0.61
N GLY A 151 1.54 11.03 -0.59
CA GLY A 151 2.34 10.33 -1.60
C GLY A 151 3.52 11.23 -1.97
N GLY A 152 4.75 10.81 -1.66
CA GLY A 152 5.94 11.60 -1.96
C GLY A 152 6.05 11.83 -3.47
N SER A 153 5.77 13.04 -3.93
CA SER A 153 6.20 13.49 -5.24
C SER A 153 7.72 13.68 -5.20
N ALA A 154 8.42 12.96 -6.06
CA ALA A 154 9.85 13.14 -6.27
C ALA A 154 10.13 14.61 -6.67
N SER A 155 10.78 15.36 -5.78
CA SER A 155 11.56 16.52 -6.18
C SER A 155 12.88 16.00 -6.77
N ALA A 156 12.92 15.79 -8.08
CA ALA A 156 14.17 15.65 -8.79
C ALA A 156 14.80 17.04 -8.92
N SER A 157 15.98 17.17 -8.33
CA SER A 157 16.92 18.28 -8.50
C SER A 157 17.59 18.22 -9.87
#